data_AF-A0A381VKZ6-F1
#
_entry.id   AF-A0A381VKZ6-F1
#
_cell.length_a   1.000
_cell.length_b   1.000
_cell.length_c   1.000
_cell.angle_alpha   90.00
_cell.angle_beta   90.00
_cell.angle_gamma   90.00
#
_symmetry.space_group_name_H-M   'P 1'
#
loop_
_entity.id
_entity.type
_entity.pdbx_description
1 polymer ?
#
loop_
_entity_poly.entity_id
_entity_poly.type
_entity_poly.pdbx_seq_one_letter_code
_entity_poly.pdbx_strand_id
1 'polypeptide(L)' 'MNIHEYQAKAMFREAGVAVQEGVHCTTVEQALAAYDSLGSKMVAVKSQIHAGGRGKGNLYHPDLGDLVMEGGVKVASSS' A
#
# COMPACT_ATOMS: atom_id res chain seq x y z
N MET A 1 18.98 -5.39 8.83
CA MET A 1 17.60 -5.13 9.28
C MET A 1 16.88 -4.43 8.14
N ASN A 2 15.72 -4.93 7.72
CA ASN A 2 14.90 -4.29 6.68
C ASN A 2 13.73 -3.55 7.33
N ILE A 3 13.25 -2.51 6.66
CA ILE A 3 12.07 -1.73 7.06
C ILE A 3 11.06 -1.70 5.90
N HIS A 4 9.80 -1.42 6.22
CA HIS A 4 8.75 -1.28 5.21
C HIS A 4 8.81 0.07 4.49
N GLU A 5 8.17 0.15 3.32
CA GLU A 5 8.10 1.37 2.50
C GLU A 5 7.51 2.55 3.29
N TYR A 6 6.44 2.34 4.07
CA TYR A 6 5.82 3.41 4.84
C TYR A 6 6.74 3.97 5.95
N GLN A 7 7.56 3.11 6.58
CA GLN A 7 8.51 3.51 7.61
C GLN A 7 9.65 4.34 7.02
N ALA A 8 10.19 3.90 5.87
CA ALA A 8 11.20 4.66 5.14
C ALA A 8 10.68 6.05 4.73
N LYS A 9 9.44 6.12 4.23
CA LYS A 9 8.79 7.40 3.89
C LYS A 9 8.61 8.32 5.09
N ALA A 10 8.27 7.78 6.26
CA ALA A 10 8.16 8.58 7.48
C ALA A 10 9.50 9.23 7.84
N MET A 11 10.59 8.44 7.88
CA MET A 11 11.93 8.95 8.14
C MET A 11 12.41 9.97 7.10
N PHE A 12 12.11 9.75 5.82
CA PHE A 12 12.44 10.71 4.76
C PHE A 12 11.70 12.02 4.94
N ARG A 13 10.42 11.99 5.29
CA ARG A 13 9.64 13.21 5.58
C ARG A 13 10.22 13.96 6.78
N GLU A 14 10.55 13.26 7.86
CA GLU A 14 11.20 13.84 9.06
C GLU A 14 12.55 14.49 8.74
N ALA A 15 13.29 13.93 7.77
CA ALA A 15 14.54 14.48 7.26
C ALA A 15 14.38 15.59 6.20
N GLY A 16 13.15 16.02 5.89
CA GLY A 16 12.87 17.06 4.89
C GLY A 16 12.98 16.60 3.44
N VAL A 17 13.07 15.30 3.18
CA VAL A 17 13.07 14.73 1.83
C VAL A 17 11.62 14.59 1.34
N ALA A 18 11.34 15.15 0.16
CA ALA A 18 10.02 15.06 -0.45
C ALA A 18 9.64 13.59 -0.75
N VAL A 19 8.48 13.17 -0.28
CA VAL A 19 7.90 11.84 -0.51
C VAL A 19 6.42 11.98 -0.86
N GLN A 20 5.84 11.00 -1.56
CA GLN A 20 4.40 11.02 -1.78
C GLN A 20 3.65 10.74 -0.48
N GLU A 21 2.61 11.52 -0.22
CA GLU A 21 1.69 11.32 0.87
C GLU A 21 1.01 9.94 0.80
N GLY A 22 0.76 9.38 1.97
CA GLY A 22 0.21 8.04 2.11
C GLY A 22 0.03 7.66 3.58
N VAL A 23 -0.93 6.76 3.82
CA VAL A 23 -1.33 6.33 5.16
C VAL A 23 -1.15 4.82 5.28
N HIS A 24 -0.50 4.37 6.35
CA HIS A 24 -0.40 2.95 6.66
C HIS A 24 -1.74 2.46 7.22
N CYS A 25 -2.30 1.40 6.62
CA CYS A 25 -3.61 0.86 6.98
C CYS A 25 -3.49 -0.64 7.25
N THR A 26 -4.16 -1.11 8.31
CA THR A 26 -4.24 -2.54 8.66
C THR A 26 -5.65 -3.10 8.53
N THR A 27 -6.64 -2.25 8.23
CA THR A 27 -8.02 -2.65 7.94
C THR A 27 -8.55 -1.97 6.68
N VAL A 28 -9.66 -2.48 6.14
CA VAL A 28 -10.31 -1.92 4.95
C VAL A 28 -10.87 -0.54 5.26
N GLU A 29 -11.49 -0.35 6.42
CA GLU A 29 -12.09 0.91 6.86
C GLU A 29 -11.04 2.01 6.95
N GLN A 30 -9.83 1.69 7.44
CA GLN A 30 -8.70 2.62 7.46
C GLN A 30 -8.26 2.99 6.04
N ALA A 31 -8.25 2.03 5.10
CA ALA A 31 -7.87 2.30 3.72
C ALA A 31 -8.88 3.23 3.01
N LEU A 32 -10.18 3.06 3.29
CA LEU A 32 -11.23 3.95 2.79
C LEU A 32 -11.10 5.36 3.37
N ALA A 33 -10.98 5.48 4.69
CA ALA A 33 -10.75 6.78 5.33
C ALA A 33 -9.46 7.46 4.85
N ALA A 34 -8.40 6.68 4.60
CA ALA A 34 -7.16 7.18 4.02
C ALA A 34 -7.36 7.73 2.60
N TYR A 35 -8.10 7.02 1.75
CA TYR A 35 -8.45 7.50 0.41
C TYR A 35 -9.10 8.88 0.45
N ASP A 36 -10.12 9.04 1.29
CA ASP A 36 -10.85 10.31 1.45
C ASP A 36 -9.92 11.42 1.97
N SER A 37 -9.09 11.10 2.98
CA SER A 37 -8.16 12.07 3.58
C SER A 37 -7.05 12.54 2.64
N LEU A 38 -6.62 11.69 1.69
CA LEU A 38 -5.58 12.03 0.73
C LEU A 38 -6.08 13.03 -0.33
N GLY A 39 -7.40 13.18 -0.50
CA GLY A 39 -8.00 14.18 -1.39
C GLY A 39 -7.57 14.04 -2.86
N SER A 40 -7.04 12.88 -3.26
CA SER A 40 -6.53 12.61 -4.59
C SER A 40 -7.57 11.90 -5.43
N LYS A 41 -7.65 12.24 -6.73
CA LYS A 41 -8.51 11.53 -7.70
C LYS A 41 -8.08 10.08 -7.92
N MET A 42 -6.85 9.75 -7.55
CA MET A 42 -6.24 8.45 -7.77
C MET A 42 -5.19 8.18 -6.69
N VAL A 43 -5.20 6.96 -6.14
CA VAL A 43 -4.21 6.51 -5.17
C VAL A 43 -3.64 5.14 -5.58
N ALA A 44 -2.46 4.82 -5.05
CA ALA A 44 -1.90 3.48 -5.12
C ALA A 44 -2.08 2.77 -3.78
N VAL A 45 -2.77 1.62 -3.77
CA VAL A 45 -2.87 0.70 -2.63
C VAL A 45 -1.75 -0.33 -2.78
N LYS A 46 -0.87 -0.43 -1.77
CA LYS A 46 0.36 -1.24 -1.85
C LYS A 46 0.51 -2.15 -0.63
N SER A 47 0.65 -3.45 -0.86
CA SER A 47 1.04 -4.40 0.17
C SER A 47 2.36 -3.99 0.82
N GLN A 48 2.38 -3.96 2.15
CA GLN A 48 3.58 -3.67 2.93
C GLN A 48 4.28 -4.96 3.32
N ILE A 49 5.23 -5.39 2.49
CA ILE A 49 6.11 -6.55 2.72
C ILE A 49 7.55 -6.16 2.43
N HIS A 50 8.51 -6.86 3.03
CA HIS A 50 9.94 -6.60 2.77
C HIS A 50 10.40 -7.08 1.39
N ALA A 51 9.72 -8.06 0.80
CA ALA A 51 10.07 -8.56 -0.52
C ALA A 51 9.77 -7.53 -1.63
N GLY A 52 10.65 -7.49 -2.63
CA GLY A 52 10.42 -6.75 -3.88
C GLY A 52 9.39 -7.44 -4.79
N GLY A 53 9.17 -6.90 -5.99
CA GLY A 53 8.35 -7.56 -7.01
C GLY A 53 6.83 -7.55 -6.78
N ARG A 54 6.34 -6.85 -5.75
CA ARG A 54 4.92 -6.79 -5.33
C ARG A 54 3.93 -6.61 -6.49
N GLY A 55 4.22 -5.71 -7.45
CA GLY A 55 3.32 -5.45 -8.58
C GLY A 55 3.08 -6.66 -9.51
N LYS A 56 3.99 -7.64 -9.52
CA LYS A 56 3.89 -8.89 -10.29
C LYS A 56 3.62 -10.12 -9.41
N GLY A 57 3.32 -9.93 -8.13
CA GLY A 57 3.02 -11.02 -7.20
C GLY A 57 1.61 -11.57 -7.37
N ASN A 58 1.27 -12.64 -6.65
CA ASN A 58 -0.06 -13.23 -6.59
C ASN A 58 -0.48 -13.36 -5.12
N LEU A 59 -1.77 -13.16 -4.85
CA LEU A 59 -2.40 -13.35 -3.55
C LEU A 59 -3.29 -14.59 -3.62
N TYR A 60 -3.10 -15.52 -2.69
CA TYR A 60 -3.83 -16.77 -2.60
C TYR A 60 -4.64 -16.82 -1.30
N HIS A 61 -5.78 -17.52 -1.31
CA HIS A 61 -6.56 -17.78 -0.10
C HIS A 61 -5.73 -18.69 0.83
N PRO A 62 -5.57 -18.35 2.12
CA PRO A 62 -4.68 -19.09 3.01
C PRO A 62 -5.07 -20.57 3.17
N ASP A 63 -6.37 -20.87 3.25
CA ASP A 63 -6.85 -22.24 3.46
C ASP A 63 -7.09 -23.03 2.16
N LEU A 64 -7.65 -22.38 1.13
CA LEU A 64 -8.08 -23.05 -0.10
C LEU A 64 -6.97 -23.12 -1.16
N GLY A 65 -5.96 -22.24 -1.07
CA GLY A 65 -4.89 -22.15 -2.07
C GLY A 65 -5.32 -21.54 -3.41
N ASP A 66 -6.59 -21.15 -3.54
CA ASP A 66 -7.11 -20.51 -4.74
C ASP A 66 -6.49 -19.12 -4.96
N LEU A 67 -6.23 -18.78 -6.22
CA LEU A 67 -5.78 -17.44 -6.59
C LEU A 67 -6.91 -16.42 -6.32
N VAL A 68 -6.65 -15.46 -5.45
CA VAL A 68 -7.60 -14.41 -5.07
C VAL A 68 -7.38 -13.16 -5.92
N MET A 69 -6.12 -12.76 -6.12
CA MET A 69 -5.79 -11.53 -6.83
C MET A 69 -4.37 -11.54 -7.38
N GLU A 70 -4.18 -11.07 -8.61
CA GLU A 70 -2.86 -10.76 -9.15
C GLU A 70 -2.42 -9.35 -8.74
N GLY A 71 -1.17 -9.19 -8.34
CA GLY A 71 -0.50 -7.93 -8.01
C GLY A 71 -0.79 -7.40 -6.60
N GLY A 72 0.28 -7.15 -5.83
CA GLY A 72 0.25 -6.47 -4.52
C GLY A 72 0.36 -4.94 -4.61
N VAL A 73 0.17 -4.35 -5.80
CA VAL A 73 0.07 -2.90 -6.03
C VAL A 73 -1.11 -2.66 -6.96
N LYS A 74 -2.07 -1.87 -6.52
CA LYS A 74 -3.28 -1.53 -7.28
C LYS A 74 -3.50 -0.03 -7.30
N VAL A 75 -4.06 0.46 -8.40
CA VAL A 75 -4.51 1.85 -8.53
C VAL A 75 -6.01 1.88 -8.23
N ALA A 76 -6.42 2.79 -7.35
CA ALA A 76 -7.81 3.01 -6.98
C ALA A 76 -8.20 4.45 -7.27
N SER A 77 -9.43 4.64 -7.74
CA SER A 77 -10.03 5.95 -8.01
C SER A 77 -11.54 5.86 -7.78
N SER A 78 -12.14 6.93 -7.31
CA SER A 78 -13.59 7.12 -7.22
C SER A 78 -14.09 7.80 -8.49
N SER A 79 -15.14 7.23 -9.09
CA SER A 79 -15.90 7.83 -10.20
C SER A 79 -16.78 8.97 -9.73
#